data_AF-A0A498IP26-F1
#
_entry.id   AF-A0A498IP26-F1
#
_cell.length_a   1.000
_cell.length_b   1.000
_cell.length_c   1.000
_cell.angle_alpha   90.00
_cell.angle_beta   90.00
_cell.angle_gamma   90.00
#
_symmetry.space_group_name_H-M   'P 1'
#
loop_
_entity.id
_entity.type
_entity.pdbx_description
1 polymer ?
#
loop_
_entity_poly.entity_id
_entity_poly.type
_entity_poly.pdbx_seq_one_letter_code
_entity_poly.pdbx_strand_id
1 'polypeptide(L)'
;MGHASRVLLVLLAFGFFFATYNLLAIIIHKKASYLGILGADRLEDPVIQRPEKAENPKYHVALTATDAPHSQWQCRMMYYWYNKVKNMPGSDMGKFTRVLHSGNADNLMEEIPIAVVDPLPEGLDQVIIIFATLSQFSVLAI
;
A
#
# COMPACT_ATOMS: atom_id res chain seq x y z
N MET A 1 -45.38 37.63 -11.86
CA MET A 1 -44.32 36.67 -12.29
C MET A 1 -43.07 36.94 -11.47
N GLY A 2 -42.57 35.93 -10.74
CA GLY A 2 -41.50 36.08 -9.76
C GLY A 2 -40.12 36.31 -10.39
N HIS A 3 -39.50 37.45 -10.09
CA HIS A 3 -38.14 37.76 -10.50
C HIS A 3 -37.19 37.03 -9.54
N ALA A 4 -36.74 35.82 -9.88
CA ALA A 4 -35.74 35.12 -9.08
C ALA A 4 -34.50 36.01 -8.96
N SER A 5 -34.05 36.24 -7.72
CA SER A 5 -32.87 37.06 -7.45
C SER A 5 -31.67 36.49 -8.19
N ARG A 6 -30.97 37.31 -8.98
CA ARG A 6 -29.82 36.88 -9.80
C ARG A 6 -28.75 36.15 -8.95
N VAL A 7 -28.63 36.52 -7.68
CA VAL A 7 -27.73 35.88 -6.70
C VAL A 7 -28.16 34.44 -6.39
N LEU A 8 -29.46 34.18 -6.27
CA LEU A 8 -29.99 32.83 -6.02
C LEU A 8 -29.71 31.91 -7.21
N LEU A 9 -29.84 32.41 -8.43
CA LEU A 9 -29.51 31.64 -9.64
C LEU A 9 -28.03 31.25 -9.70
N VAL A 10 -27.14 32.16 -9.30
CA VAL A 10 -25.70 31.89 -9.23
C VAL A 10 -25.39 30.84 -8.15
N LEU A 11 -25.99 30.96 -6.95
CA LEU A 11 -25.82 29.98 -5.87
C LEU A 11 -26.35 28.59 -6.25
N LEU A 12 -27.50 28.53 -6.94
CA LEU A 12 -28.08 27.29 -7.42
C LEU A 12 -27.17 26.60 -8.45
N ALA A 13 -26.61 27.38 -9.39
CA ALA A 13 -25.67 26.85 -10.39
C ALA A 13 -24.39 26.31 -9.73
N PHE A 14 -23.84 27.03 -8.74
CA PHE A 14 -22.66 26.59 -8.01
C PHE A 14 -22.92 25.30 -7.20
N GLY A 15 -24.07 25.22 -6.54
CA GLY A 15 -24.49 24.02 -5.81
C GLY A 15 -24.70 22.81 -6.72
N PHE A 16 -25.32 23.01 -7.89
CA PHE A 16 -25.50 21.94 -8.88
C PHE A 16 -24.16 21.46 -9.46
N PHE A 17 -23.22 22.37 -9.71
CA PHE A 17 -21.88 22.02 -10.16
C PHE A 17 -21.12 21.20 -9.11
N PHE A 18 -21.20 21.62 -7.85
CA PHE A 18 -20.58 20.88 -6.75
C PHE A 18 -21.18 19.47 -6.58
N ALA A 19 -22.52 19.36 -6.62
CA ALA A 19 -23.20 18.07 -6.52
C ALA A 19 -22.87 17.13 -7.69
N THR A 20 -22.82 17.65 -8.92
CA THR A 20 -22.49 16.84 -10.10
C THR A 20 -21.03 16.40 -10.12
N TYR A 21 -20.09 17.25 -9.70
CA TYR A 21 -18.68 16.88 -9.54
C TYR A 21 -18.49 15.76 -8.52
N ASN A 22 -19.12 15.87 -7.34
CA ASN A 22 -19.05 14.83 -6.31
C ASN A 22 -19.71 13.52 -6.77
N LEU A 23 -20.83 13.59 -7.51
CA LEU A 23 -21.47 12.41 -8.08
C LEU A 23 -20.58 11.71 -9.12
N LEU A 24 -19.94 12.48 -10.01
CA LEU A 24 -18.99 11.96 -10.99
C LEU A 24 -17.80 11.30 -10.31
N ALA A 25 -17.24 11.90 -9.26
CA ALA A 25 -16.15 11.31 -8.50
C ALA A 25 -16.53 9.94 -7.90
N ILE A 26 -17.74 9.82 -7.34
CA ILE A 26 -18.26 8.54 -6.79
C ILE A 26 -18.42 7.51 -7.92
N ILE A 27 -18.97 7.89 -9.07
CA ILE A 27 -19.17 6.99 -10.22
C ILE A 27 -17.82 6.54 -10.79
N ILE A 28 -16.84 7.43 -10.91
CA ILE A 28 -15.50 7.10 -11.42
C ILE A 28 -14.78 6.17 -10.44
N HIS A 29 -14.87 6.41 -9.13
CA HIS A 29 -14.28 5.52 -8.12
C HIS A 29 -14.95 4.13 -8.12
N LYS A 30 -16.27 4.07 -8.19
CA LYS A 30 -17.00 2.80 -8.35
C LYS A 30 -16.67 2.13 -9.69
N LYS A 31 -16.43 2.92 -10.74
CA LYS A 31 -16.02 2.43 -12.06
C LYS A 31 -14.64 1.81 -12.05
N ALA A 32 -13.67 2.48 -11.46
CA ALA A 32 -12.35 1.95 -11.24
C ALA A 32 -12.38 0.68 -10.38
N SER A 33 -13.28 0.62 -9.39
CA SER A 33 -13.47 -0.59 -8.57
C SER A 33 -14.12 -1.74 -9.33
N TYR A 34 -15.20 -1.54 -10.10
CA TYR A 34 -15.79 -2.63 -10.90
C TYR A 34 -14.85 -3.09 -12.03
N LEU A 35 -14.16 -2.14 -12.67
CA LEU A 35 -13.25 -2.43 -13.78
C LEU A 35 -11.94 -3.04 -13.27
N GLY A 36 -11.53 -2.72 -12.04
CA GLY A 36 -10.50 -3.42 -11.28
C GLY A 36 -10.92 -4.85 -10.90
N ILE A 37 -12.17 -5.08 -10.52
CA ILE A 37 -12.72 -6.43 -10.26
C ILE A 37 -12.78 -7.27 -11.55
N LEU A 38 -13.25 -6.70 -12.67
CA LEU A 38 -13.29 -7.38 -13.97
C LEU A 38 -11.89 -7.58 -14.57
N GLY A 39 -10.95 -6.68 -14.28
CA GLY A 39 -9.54 -6.80 -14.67
C GLY A 39 -8.77 -7.81 -13.82
N ALA A 40 -9.15 -8.02 -12.56
CA ALA A 40 -8.60 -9.06 -11.70
C ALA A 40 -9.00 -10.47 -12.15
N ASP A 41 -10.13 -10.64 -12.84
CA ASP A 41 -10.59 -11.91 -13.41
C ASP A 41 -9.81 -12.34 -14.67
N ARG A 42 -8.99 -11.44 -15.25
CA ARG A 42 -8.20 -11.70 -16.48
C ARG A 42 -6.68 -11.65 -16.30
N LEU A 43 -6.20 -11.52 -15.07
CA LEU A 43 -4.83 -11.87 -14.73
C LEU A 43 -4.84 -13.30 -14.20
N GLU A 44 -4.78 -14.28 -15.09
CA GLU A 44 -4.24 -15.60 -14.73
C GLU A 44 -2.76 -15.39 -14.36
N ASP A 45 -2.54 -14.90 -13.15
CA ASP A 45 -1.28 -15.06 -12.47
C ASP A 45 -1.03 -16.58 -12.42
N PRO A 46 0.15 -17.11 -12.81
CA PRO A 46 0.48 -18.50 -12.54
C PRO A 46 0.55 -18.66 -11.02
N VAL A 47 -0.62 -18.84 -10.39
CA VAL A 47 -0.77 -19.21 -9.00
C VAL A 47 -0.12 -20.58 -8.91
N ILE A 48 1.15 -20.60 -8.51
CA ILE A 48 1.87 -21.80 -8.16
C ILE A 48 0.97 -22.56 -7.20
N GLN A 49 0.39 -23.68 -7.67
CA GLN A 49 -0.56 -24.44 -6.88
C GLN A 49 0.11 -24.83 -5.58
N ARG A 50 -0.49 -24.36 -4.48
CA ARG A 50 -0.01 -24.61 -3.13
C ARG A 50 0.04 -26.12 -2.94
N PRO A 51 1.18 -26.72 -2.55
CA PRO A 51 1.25 -28.16 -2.35
C PRO A 51 0.19 -28.58 -1.32
N GLU A 52 -0.72 -29.48 -1.72
CA GLU A 52 -1.85 -29.98 -0.91
C GLU A 52 -1.44 -30.57 0.45
N LYS A 53 -0.14 -30.85 0.63
CA LYS A 53 0.39 -31.61 1.76
C LYS A 53 0.70 -30.79 3.02
N ALA A 54 0.38 -29.51 3.06
CA ALA A 54 0.54 -28.71 4.26
C ALA A 54 -0.79 -28.65 5.03
N GLU A 55 -0.86 -29.30 6.19
CA GLU A 55 -1.97 -29.11 7.13
C GLU A 55 -2.02 -27.62 7.53
N ASN A 56 -3.06 -26.89 7.09
CA ASN A 56 -3.27 -25.47 7.34
C ASN A 56 -2.08 -24.57 6.92
N PRO A 57 -1.83 -24.38 5.61
CA PRO A 57 -0.71 -23.59 5.13
C PRO A 57 -0.94 -22.12 5.45
N LYS A 58 -0.23 -21.63 6.47
CA LYS A 58 -0.24 -20.22 6.87
C LYS A 58 0.72 -19.40 6.00
N TYR A 59 0.38 -18.15 5.75
CA TYR A 59 1.24 -17.20 5.05
C TYR A 59 2.42 -16.76 5.92
N HIS A 60 3.60 -16.72 5.32
CA HIS A 60 4.78 -16.11 5.91
C HIS A 60 5.00 -14.76 5.25
N VAL A 61 4.93 -13.69 6.03
CA VAL A 61 5.22 -12.33 5.57
C VAL A 61 6.71 -12.05 5.78
N ALA A 62 7.42 -11.75 4.69
CA ALA A 62 8.80 -11.29 4.73
C ALA A 62 8.87 -9.83 4.26
N LEU A 63 9.58 -8.99 5.00
CA LEU A 63 9.75 -7.56 4.73
C LEU A 63 11.24 -7.26 4.64
N THR A 64 11.70 -6.69 3.52
CA THR A 64 13.05 -6.14 3.42
C THR A 64 13.12 -4.75 4.05
N ALA A 65 14.11 -4.51 4.88
CA ALA A 65 14.28 -3.27 5.61
C ALA A 65 15.74 -2.82 5.68
N THR A 66 15.92 -1.52 5.90
CA THR A 66 17.21 -0.90 6.22
C THR A 66 17.25 -0.54 7.71
N ASP A 67 18.40 -0.08 8.18
CA ASP A 67 18.59 0.42 9.56
C ASP A 67 18.11 1.88 9.75
N ALA A 68 17.67 2.54 8.67
CA ALA A 68 17.20 3.92 8.71
C ALA A 68 16.00 4.10 9.66
N PRO A 69 15.94 5.20 10.46
CA PRO A 69 14.85 5.42 11.43
C PRO A 69 13.44 5.38 10.83
N HIS A 70 13.28 5.85 9.60
CA HIS A 70 12.00 5.77 8.89
C HIS A 70 11.60 4.32 8.57
N SER A 71 12.54 3.49 8.10
CA SER A 71 12.29 2.07 7.85
C SER A 71 11.92 1.35 9.15
N GLN A 72 12.57 1.68 10.28
CA GLN A 72 12.24 1.13 11.59
C GLN A 72 10.80 1.47 12.02
N TRP A 73 10.38 2.74 11.89
CA TRP A 73 9.01 3.14 12.22
C TRP A 73 7.98 2.43 11.33
N GLN A 74 8.23 2.33 10.03
CA GLN A 74 7.37 1.59 9.11
C GLN A 74 7.27 0.11 9.49
N CYS A 75 8.40 -0.54 9.82
CA CYS A 75 8.42 -1.94 10.27
C CYS A 75 7.56 -2.16 11.52
N ARG A 76 7.64 -1.27 12.51
CA ARG A 76 6.80 -1.33 13.72
C ARG A 76 5.31 -1.25 13.40
N MET A 77 4.93 -0.29 12.56
CA MET A 77 3.53 -0.13 12.15
C MET A 77 3.01 -1.37 11.41
N MET A 78 3.80 -1.93 10.50
CA MET A 78 3.46 -3.16 9.78
C MET A 78 3.33 -4.36 10.73
N TYR A 79 4.25 -4.52 11.66
CA TYR A 79 4.24 -5.62 12.63
C TYR A 79 3.03 -5.54 13.59
N TYR A 80 2.67 -4.34 14.02
CA TYR A 80 1.46 -4.10 14.82
C TYR A 80 0.19 -4.60 14.10
N TRP A 81 0.01 -4.23 12.84
CA TRP A 81 -1.15 -4.65 12.06
C TRP A 81 -1.11 -6.14 11.71
N TYR A 82 0.06 -6.68 11.41
CA TYR A 82 0.26 -8.11 11.24
C TYR A 82 -0.22 -8.89 12.49
N ASN A 83 0.18 -8.46 13.69
CA ASN A 83 -0.24 -9.11 14.93
C ASN A 83 -1.76 -9.02 15.14
N LYS A 84 -2.37 -7.87 14.82
CA LYS A 84 -3.84 -7.74 14.86
C LYS A 84 -4.52 -8.76 13.96
N VAL A 85 -4.09 -8.88 12.69
CA VAL A 85 -4.69 -9.80 11.73
C VAL A 85 -4.41 -11.25 12.10
N LYS A 86 -3.20 -11.57 12.60
CA LYS A 86 -2.82 -12.92 13.06
C LYS A 86 -3.69 -13.42 14.20
N ASN A 87 -4.10 -12.54 15.11
CA ASN A 87 -4.89 -12.89 16.27
C ASN A 87 -6.40 -12.97 15.99
N MET A 88 -6.84 -12.72 14.75
CA MET A 88 -8.25 -12.88 14.36
C MET A 88 -8.60 -14.37 14.19
N PRO A 89 -9.84 -14.78 14.52
CA PRO A 89 -10.29 -16.14 14.28
C PRO A 89 -10.31 -16.43 12.77
N GLY A 90 -9.77 -17.58 12.37
CA GLY A 90 -9.65 -17.95 10.95
C GLY A 90 -8.52 -17.23 10.20
N SER A 91 -7.57 -16.61 10.91
CA SER A 91 -6.43 -15.96 10.26
C SER A 91 -5.46 -16.98 9.67
N ASP A 92 -5.17 -16.82 8.38
CA ASP A 92 -4.13 -17.57 7.68
C ASP A 92 -2.72 -17.02 7.93
N MET A 93 -2.54 -16.02 8.80
CA MET A 93 -1.21 -15.44 9.07
C MET A 93 -0.38 -16.37 9.96
N GLY A 94 0.85 -16.67 9.54
CA GLY A 94 1.76 -17.58 10.21
C GLY A 94 2.91 -16.87 10.93
N LYS A 95 3.94 -16.53 10.15
CA LYS A 95 5.18 -15.90 10.63
C LYS A 95 5.40 -14.57 9.95
N PHE A 96 6.10 -13.69 10.64
CA PHE A 96 6.58 -12.41 10.13
C PHE A 96 8.08 -12.38 10.32
N THR A 97 8.82 -12.03 9.27
CA THR A 97 10.28 -11.88 9.34
C THR A 97 10.69 -10.61 8.64
N ARG A 98 11.49 -9.80 9.33
CA ARG A 98 12.15 -8.64 8.77
C ARG A 98 13.54 -9.04 8.29
N VAL A 99 13.83 -8.85 7.01
CA VAL A 99 15.13 -9.08 6.38
C VAL A 99 15.88 -7.75 6.40
N LEU A 100 16.94 -7.66 7.20
CA LEU A 100 17.69 -6.43 7.40
C LEU A 100 18.95 -6.42 6.53
N HIS A 101 19.05 -5.45 5.63
CA HIS A 101 20.16 -5.31 4.67
C HIS A 101 21.28 -4.36 5.13
N SER A 102 21.29 -3.95 6.40
CA SER A 102 22.34 -3.09 6.99
C SER A 102 23.61 -3.88 7.36
N GLY A 103 23.52 -5.21 7.47
CA GLY A 103 24.58 -6.05 8.02
C GLY A 103 24.76 -5.94 9.54
N ASN A 104 24.10 -4.98 10.21
CA ASN A 104 24.13 -4.80 11.65
C ASN A 104 22.76 -5.06 12.28
N ALA A 105 22.75 -5.62 13.49
CA ALA A 105 21.55 -5.76 14.31
C ALA A 105 21.05 -4.38 14.78
N ASP A 106 19.73 -4.20 14.85
CA ASP A 106 19.12 -2.98 15.36
C ASP A 106 18.22 -3.22 16.60
N ASN A 107 17.75 -2.13 17.20
CA ASN A 107 16.92 -2.17 18.42
C ASN A 107 15.57 -2.88 18.23
N LEU A 108 15.17 -3.18 16.99
CA LEU A 108 13.93 -3.90 16.70
C LEU A 108 14.11 -5.42 16.74
N MET A 109 15.34 -5.93 16.82
CA MET A 109 15.64 -7.36 16.97
C MET A 109 14.96 -7.96 18.20
N GLU A 110 14.74 -7.17 19.25
CA GLU A 110 14.07 -7.59 20.49
C GLU A 110 12.55 -7.67 20.34
N GLU A 111 11.97 -6.94 19.37
CA GLU A 111 10.52 -6.77 19.19
C GLU A 111 9.97 -7.62 18.03
N ILE A 112 10.74 -7.72 16.94
CA ILE A 112 10.32 -8.30 15.66
C ILE A 112 11.32 -9.40 15.30
N PRO A 113 10.90 -10.57 14.79
CA PRO A 113 11.84 -11.56 14.26
C PRO A 113 12.62 -11.00 13.07
N ILE A 114 13.95 -10.92 13.17
CA ILE A 114 14.83 -10.36 12.13
C ILE A 114 15.80 -11.41 11.60
N ALA A 115 15.97 -11.43 10.28
CA ALA A 115 17.07 -12.09 9.58
C ALA A 115 18.02 -11.00 9.08
N VAL A 116 19.21 -10.88 9.68
CA VAL A 116 20.25 -9.97 9.20
C VAL A 116 20.93 -10.63 8.00
N VAL A 117 20.98 -9.91 6.89
CA VAL A 117 21.60 -10.36 5.64
C VAL A 117 22.71 -9.39 5.28
N ASP A 118 23.79 -9.94 4.73
CA ASP A 118 24.93 -9.15 4.30
C ASP A 118 24.51 -8.17 3.18
N PRO A 119 24.92 -6.90 3.25
CA PRO A 119 24.66 -5.94 2.20
C PRO A 119 25.35 -6.38 0.91
N LEU A 120 24.70 -6.09 -0.22
CA LEU A 120 25.35 -6.23 -1.52
C LEU A 120 26.50 -5.21 -1.62
N PRO A 121 27.61 -5.55 -2.29
CA PRO A 121 28.74 -4.64 -2.46
C PRO A 121 28.29 -3.34 -3.13
N GLU A 122 28.87 -2.22 -2.68
CA GLU A 122 28.54 -0.87 -3.15
C GLU A 122 28.60 -0.79 -4.69
N GLY A 123 27.51 -0.34 -5.31
CA GLY A 123 27.42 -0.18 -6.77
C GLY A 123 26.56 -1.21 -7.49
N LEU A 124 26.08 -2.26 -6.80
CA LEU A 124 25.10 -3.21 -7.35
C LEU A 124 23.63 -2.83 -7.03
N ASP A 125 23.44 -1.91 -6.09
CA ASP A 125 22.18 -1.41 -5.51
C ASP A 125 21.57 -0.21 -6.26
N GLN A 126 22.33 0.41 -7.16
CA GLN A 126 21.92 1.65 -7.85
C GLN A 126 20.95 1.42 -9.02
N VAL A 127 20.72 0.18 -9.43
CA VAL A 127 19.95 -0.12 -10.65
C VAL A 127 18.45 0.15 -10.49
N ILE A 128 17.93 0.26 -9.25
CA ILE A 128 16.50 0.51 -8.96
C ILE A 128 16.21 1.96 -8.50
N ILE A 129 17.22 2.82 -8.34
CA ILE A 129 17.00 4.21 -7.88
C ILE A 129 16.62 5.16 -9.03
N ILE A 130 16.91 4.80 -10.28
CA ILE A 130 16.76 5.71 -11.43
C ILE A 130 15.30 5.91 -11.87
N PHE A 131 14.36 5.01 -11.54
CA PHE A 131 12.94 5.19 -11.89
C PHE A 131 12.12 5.98 -10.85
N ALA A 132 12.58 6.13 -9.61
CA ALA A 132 11.82 6.81 -8.56
C ALA A 132 12.08 8.33 -8.48
N THR A 133 13.16 8.83 -9.09
CA THR A 133 13.54 10.25 -9.02
C THR A 133 12.81 11.15 -10.02
N LEU A 134 12.00 10.61 -10.93
CA LEU A 134 11.16 11.41 -11.85
C LEU A 134 9.78 11.79 -11.28
N SER A 135 9.38 11.29 -10.11
CA SER A 135 8.06 11.62 -9.52
C SER A 135 8.08 12.82 -8.57
N GLN A 136 9.23 13.39 -8.23
CA GLN A 136 9.33 14.38 -7.14
C GLN A 136 9.44 15.85 -7.61
N PHE A 137 9.41 16.13 -8.91
CA PHE A 137 9.50 17.50 -9.45
C PHE A 137 8.17 18.14 -9.88
N SER A 138 7.02 17.44 -9.78
CA SER A 138 5.74 17.96 -10.32
C SER A 138 4.79 18.60 -9.29
N VAL A 139 5.20 18.81 -8.03
CA VAL A 139 4.34 19.45 -7.00
C VAL A 139 4.89 20.79 -6.50
N LEU A 140 5.69 21.48 -7.31
CA LEU A 140 6.02 22.87 -7.06
C LEU A 140 5.99 23.70 -8.35
N ALA A 141 4.80 23.90 -8.88
CA ALA A 141 4.49 25.08 -9.66
C ALA A 141 3.02 25.45 -9.40
N ILE A 142 2.87 26.64 -8.82
CA ILE A 142 1.67 27.48 -8.89
C ILE A 142 1.28 27.67 -10.37
#